data_AF-A0A9P0T5U4-F1
#
_entry.id   AF-A0A9P0T5U4-F1
#
_cell.length_a   1.000
_cell.length_b   1.000
_cell.length_c   1.000
_cell.angle_alpha   90.00
_cell.angle_beta   90.00
_cell.angle_gamma   90.00
#
_symmetry.space_group_name_H-M   'P 1'
#
loop_
_entity.id
_entity.type
_entity.pdbx_description
1 polymer ?
#
loop_
_entity_poly.entity_id
_entity_poly.type
_entity_poly.pdbx_seq_one_letter_code
_entity_poly.pdbx_strand_id
1 'polypeptide(L)' 'MPNSYKFHYDASDGSSRTEHGAILNPGTKDSALDVAGAVRWYDDKGHLYEMTYKAGKRGYRTIIKKLS' A
#
# COMPACT_ATOMS: atom_id res chain seq x y z
N MET A 1 -17.72 -5.04 4.85
CA MET A 1 -17.97 -4.67 3.44
C MET A 1 -17.64 -5.91 2.60
N PRO A 2 -18.57 -6.47 1.82
CA PRO A 2 -18.23 -7.54 0.89
C PRO A 2 -17.24 -7.00 -0.16
N ASN A 3 -16.21 -7.78 -0.51
CA ASN A 3 -15.20 -7.46 -1.53
C ASN A 3 -14.16 -6.38 -1.18
N SER A 4 -13.82 -6.24 0.11
CA SER A 4 -12.69 -5.42 0.55
C SER A 4 -11.83 -6.16 1.55
N TYR A 5 -10.55 -5.83 1.61
CA TYR A 5 -9.66 -6.29 2.66
C TYR A 5 -8.87 -5.11 3.24
N LYS A 6 -8.39 -5.30 4.46
CA LYS A 6 -7.44 -4.41 5.11
C LYS A 6 -6.52 -5.26 5.96
N PHE A 7 -5.22 -5.01 5.84
CA PHE A 7 -4.25 -5.59 6.75
C PHE A 7 -3.20 -4.56 7.16
N HIS A 8 -2.59 -4.84 8.30
CA HIS A 8 -1.53 -4.03 8.87
C HIS A 8 -0.60 -4.94 9.67
N TYR A 9 0.70 -4.68 9.60
CA TYR A 9 1.66 -5.23 10.54
C TYR A 9 2.72 -4.20 10.91
N ASP A 10 3.23 -4.36 12.13
CA ASP A 10 4.46 -3.74 12.61
C ASP A 10 5.38 -4.87 13.07
N ALA A 11 6.63 -4.86 12.61
CA ALA A 11 7.64 -5.84 12.97
C ALA A 11 8.64 -5.26 13.99
N SER A 12 9.31 -6.14 14.72
CA SER A 12 10.28 -5.77 15.76
C SER A 12 11.55 -5.11 15.20
N ASP A 13 11.84 -5.27 13.91
CA ASP A 13 12.91 -4.57 13.19
C ASP A 13 12.54 -3.12 12.80
N GLY A 14 11.35 -2.66 13.19
CA GLY A 14 10.82 -1.32 12.91
C GLY A 14 10.20 -1.16 11.51
N SER A 15 10.25 -2.21 10.68
CA SER A 15 9.51 -2.25 9.41
C SER A 15 8.00 -2.36 9.66
N SER A 16 7.21 -1.81 8.74
CA SER A 16 5.76 -1.89 8.81
C SER A 16 5.13 -1.86 7.44
N ARG A 17 3.90 -2.36 7.35
CA ARG A 17 3.09 -2.25 6.14
C ARG A 17 1.63 -2.08 6.50
N THR A 18 1.01 -1.10 5.84
CA THR A 18 -0.44 -0.97 5.75
C THR A 18 -0.86 -1.26 4.32
N GLU A 19 -1.98 -1.96 4.16
CA GLU A 19 -2.61 -2.11 2.86
C GLU A 19 -4.12 -2.25 3.02
N HIS A 20 -4.85 -1.66 2.08
CA HIS A 20 -6.26 -1.91 1.91
C HIS A 20 -6.55 -2.04 0.42
N GLY A 21 -7.51 -2.89 0.11
CA GLY A 21 -8.00 -3.06 -1.25
C GLY A 21 -9.49 -3.23 -1.30
N ALA A 22 -10.11 -2.74 -2.36
CA ALA A 22 -11.54 -2.86 -2.62
C ALA A 22 -11.83 -2.92 -4.11
N ILE A 23 -12.92 -3.58 -4.47
CA ILE A 23 -13.50 -3.47 -5.81
C ILE A 23 -14.30 -2.17 -5.89
N LEU A 24 -13.88 -1.25 -6.76
CA LEU A 24 -14.61 -0.04 -7.11
C LEU A 24 -15.67 -0.35 -8.17
N ASN A 25 -16.83 0.29 -8.10
CA ASN A 25 -17.94 0.16 -9.05
C ASN A 25 -18.34 -1.30 -9.38
N PRO A 26 -18.52 -2.18 -8.37
CA PRO A 26 -18.85 -3.58 -8.62
C PRO A 26 -20.15 -3.70 -9.43
N GLY A 27 -20.18 -4.64 -10.38
CA GLY A 27 -21.35 -4.86 -11.25
C GLY A 27 -21.46 -3.91 -12.45
N THR A 28 -20.47 -3.05 -12.68
CA THR A 28 -20.42 -2.17 -13.85
C THR A 28 -19.24 -2.50 -14.76
N LYS A 29 -19.23 -1.97 -15.99
CA LYS A 29 -18.06 -2.02 -16.90
C LYS A 29 -16.81 -1.32 -16.34
N ASP A 30 -16.99 -0.45 -15.34
CA ASP A 30 -15.93 0.29 -14.68
C ASP A 30 -15.46 -0.39 -13.39
N SER A 31 -15.88 -1.64 -13.18
CA SER A 31 -15.46 -2.47 -12.05
C SER A 31 -13.94 -2.65 -12.08
N ALA A 32 -13.26 -2.23 -11.01
CA ALA A 32 -11.80 -2.30 -10.92
C ALA A 32 -11.33 -2.56 -9.49
N LEU A 33 -10.28 -3.38 -9.35
CA LEU A 33 -9.56 -3.51 -8.08
C LEU A 33 -8.74 -2.23 -7.84
N ASP A 34 -8.93 -1.61 -6.68
CA ASP A 34 -8.11 -0.50 -6.19
C ASP A 34 -7.41 -0.96 -4.91
N VAL A 35 -6.09 -0.88 -4.89
CA VAL A 35 -5.23 -1.24 -3.75
C VAL A 35 -4.37 -0.04 -3.42
N ALA A 36 -4.30 0.32 -2.14
CA ALA A 36 -3.41 1.36 -1.65
C ALA A 36 -2.81 0.99 -0.30
N GLY A 37 -1.61 1.48 -0.07
CA GLY A 37 -0.90 1.18 1.16
C GLY A 37 0.39 1.96 1.31
N ALA A 38 1.04 1.70 2.43
CA ALA A 38 2.37 2.20 2.73
C ALA A 38 3.26 1.09 3.27
N VAL A 39 4.54 1.11 2.91
CA VAL A 39 5.58 0.24 3.47
C VAL A 39 6.65 1.12 4.07
N ARG A 40 7.14 0.78 5.27
CA ARG A 40 8.27 1.42 5.92
C ARG A 40 9.37 0.40 6.19
N TRP A 41 10.62 0.73 5.88
CA TRP A 41 11.77 -0.16 6.09
C TRP A 41 13.06 0.63 6.31
N TYR A 42 14.07 -0.04 6.87
CA TYR A 42 15.44 0.48 6.97
C TYR A 42 16.31 -0.10 5.86
N ASP A 43 17.24 0.70 5.31
CA ASP A 43 18.30 0.18 4.44
C ASP A 43 19.46 -0.43 5.25
N ASP A 44 20.47 -0.94 4.54
CA ASP A 44 21.69 -1.53 5.13
C ASP A 44 22.55 -0.52 5.91
N LYS A 45 22.28 0.77 5.77
CA LYS A 45 22.95 1.89 6.46
C LYS A 45 22.12 2.44 7.60
N GLY A 46 20.96 1.86 7.88
CA GLY A 46 20.05 2.31 8.94
C GLY A 46 19.23 3.55 8.58
N HIS A 47 19.17 3.95 7.31
CA HIS A 47 18.27 5.01 6.88
C HIS A 47 16.84 4.50 6.78
N LEU A 48 15.89 5.29 7.29
CA LEU A 48 14.48 4.94 7.28
C LEU A 48 13.84 5.44 5.99
N TYR A 49 13.11 4.57 5.29
CA TYR A 49 12.32 4.90 4.12
C TYR A 49 10.86 4.57 4.32
N GLU A 50 10.02 5.34 3.64
CA GLU A 50 8.60 5.06 3.48
C GLU A 50 8.21 5.12 1.99
N MET A 51 7.47 4.12 1.55
CA MET A 51 6.88 4.04 0.23
C MET A 51 5.36 4.09 0.35
N THR A 52 4.73 5.07 -0.28
CA THR A 52 3.27 5.09 -0.46
C THR A 52 2.93 4.66 -1.88
N TYR A 53 2.03 3.70 -2.05
CA TYR A 53 1.65 3.20 -3.37
C TYR A 53 0.14 3.14 -3.57
N LYS A 54 -0.26 3.24 -4.85
CA LYS A 54 -1.62 3.02 -5.31
C LYS A 54 -1.60 2.22 -6.61
N ALA A 55 -2.31 1.10 -6.62
CA ALA A 55 -2.55 0.26 -7.78
C ALA A 55 -4.05 0.28 -8.11
N GLY A 56 -4.39 0.51 -9.38
CA GLY A 56 -5.79 0.46 -9.81
C GLY A 56 -5.90 0.67 -11.32
N LYS A 57 -7.03 1.18 -11.79
CA LYS A 57 -7.31 1.39 -13.23
C LYS A 57 -6.24 2.20 -13.98
N ARG A 58 -5.48 3.04 -13.28
CA ARG A 58 -4.40 3.89 -13.84
C ARG A 58 -3.01 3.26 -13.72
N GLY A 59 -2.92 1.96 -13.42
CA GLY A 59 -1.66 1.26 -13.16
C GLY A 59 -1.11 1.50 -11.75
N TYR A 60 0.10 0.99 -11.51
CA TYR A 60 0.82 1.12 -10.25
C TYR A 60 1.59 2.44 -10.20
N ARG A 61 1.42 3.18 -9.11
CA ARG A 61 2.14 4.45 -8.85
C ARG A 61 2.63 4.45 -7.43
N THR A 62 3.85 4.93 -7.24
CA THR A 62 4.50 4.93 -5.94
C THR A 62 5.34 6.19 -5.73
N ILE A 63 5.49 6.58 -4.47
CA ILE A 63 6.38 7.65 -4.03
C ILE A 63 7.19 7.07 -2.88
N ILE A 64 8.52 7.17 -2.98
CA ILE A 64 9.46 6.76 -1.92
C ILE A 64 10.06 8.02 -1.31
N LYS A 65 10.10 8.09 0.02
CA LYS A 65 10.73 9.16 0.79
C LYS A 65 11.69 8.57 1.81
N LYS A 66 12.87 9.18 1.93
CA LYS A 66 13.75 8.98 3.08
C LYS A 66 13.23 9.83 4.24
N LEU A 67 13.04 9.22 5.41
CA LEU A 67 12.52 9.86 6.61
C LEU A 67 13.65 10.29 7.57
N SER A 68 14.75 9.54 7.62
CA SER A 68 15.96 9.86 8.40
C SER A 68 17.23 9.33 7.75
#